data_AF-A0A5C7F033-F1
#
_entry.id   AF-A0A5C7F033-F1
#
_cell.length_a   1.000
_cell.length_b   1.000
_cell.length_c   1.000
_cell.angle_alpha   90.00
_cell.angle_beta   90.00
_cell.angle_gamma   90.00
#
_symmetry.space_group_name_H-M   'P 1'
#
loop_
_entity.id
_entity.type
_entity.pdbx_description
1 polymer ?
#
loop_
_entity_poly.entity_id
_entity_poly.type
_entity_poly.pdbx_seq_one_letter_code
_entity_poly.pdbx_strand_id
1 'polypeptide(L)' 'MMSTAELKIDLINRIKNTTDQVKLKELLELLKFQADESVYVTSEDDKKAISEARQQIKEGKVIPNGDVQKEISEWLTK' A
#
# COMPACT_ATOMS: atom_id res chain seq x y z
N MET A 1 -14.47 8.10 -29.59
CA MET A 1 -13.82 7.90 -28.28
C MET A 1 -12.40 8.41 -28.44
N MET A 2 -11.89 9.26 -27.55
CA MET A 2 -10.49 9.71 -27.65
C MET A 2 -9.55 8.53 -27.48
N SER A 3 -8.46 8.52 -28.26
CA SER A 3 -7.34 7.62 -28.02
C SER A 3 -6.62 8.00 -26.72
N THR A 4 -5.87 7.05 -26.16
CA THR A 4 -5.04 7.30 -24.98
C THR A 4 -4.01 8.41 -25.21
N ALA A 5 -3.48 8.54 -26.43
CA ALA A 5 -2.54 9.60 -26.78
C ALA A 5 -3.21 10.99 -26.75
N GLU A 6 -4.41 11.11 -27.33
CA GLU A 6 -5.19 12.34 -27.32
C GLU A 6 -5.60 12.75 -25.90
N LEU A 7 -5.99 11.78 -25.06
CA LEU A 7 -6.34 12.04 -23.67
C LEU A 7 -5.16 12.59 -22.85
N LYS A 8 -3.95 12.06 -23.05
CA LYS A 8 -2.73 12.56 -22.38
C LYS A 8 -2.43 14.00 -22.76
N ILE A 9 -2.54 14.33 -24.05
CA ILE A 9 -2.30 15.68 -24.55
C ILE A 9 -3.33 16.66 -23.97
N ASP A 10 -4.61 16.30 -23.96
CA ASP A 10 -5.67 17.14 -23.39
C ASP A 10 -5.43 17.41 -21.90
N LEU A 11 -5.05 16.37 -21.14
CA LEU A 11 -4.76 16.51 -19.71
C LEU A 11 -3.57 17.45 -19.45
N ILE A 12 -2.46 17.29 -20.19
CA ILE A 12 -1.28 18.17 -20.06
C ILE A 12 -1.65 19.62 -20.34
N ASN A 13 -2.44 19.87 -21.39
CA ASN A 13 -2.88 21.21 -21.76
C ASN A 13 -3.78 21.84 -20.70
N ARG A 14 -4.70 21.07 -20.11
CA ARG A 14 -5.55 21.55 -18.99
C ARG A 14 -4.74 21.91 -17.76
N ILE A 15 -3.76 21.08 -17.41
CA ILE A 15 -2.85 21.34 -16.27
C ILE A 15 -2.06 22.62 -16.51
N LYS A 16 -1.46 22.76 -17.70
CA LYS A 16 -0.66 23.94 -18.08
C LYS A 16 -1.45 25.26 -17.97
N ASN A 17 -2.73 25.22 -18.28
CA ASN A 17 -3.60 26.41 -18.26
C ASN A 17 -4.25 26.67 -16.90
N THR A 18 -4.11 25.77 -15.92
CA THR A 18 -4.66 25.95 -14.58
C THR A 18 -3.70 26.82 -13.75
N THR A 19 -4.19 27.94 -13.24
CA THR A 19 -3.41 28.88 -12.41
C THR A 19 -3.75 28.76 -10.91
N ASP A 20 -4.83 28.06 -10.58
CA ASP A 20 -5.27 27.83 -9.22
C ASP A 20 -4.38 26.79 -8.53
N GLN A 21 -3.55 27.26 -7.59
CA GLN A 21 -2.60 26.43 -6.87
C GLN A 21 -3.27 25.34 -6.03
N VAL A 22 -4.48 25.57 -5.50
CA VAL A 22 -5.19 24.58 -4.69
C VAL A 22 -5.61 23.41 -5.58
N LYS A 23 -6.19 23.70 -6.74
CA LYS A 23 -6.58 22.67 -7.72
C LYS A 23 -5.40 21.87 -8.26
N LEU A 24 -4.26 22.53 -8.49
CA LEU A 24 -3.03 21.85 -8.90
C LEU A 24 -2.51 20.89 -7.82
N LYS A 25 -2.58 21.28 -6.55
CA LYS A 25 -2.20 20.41 -5.43
C LYS A 25 -3.13 19.20 -5.32
N GLU A 26 -4.43 19.41 -5.39
CA GLU A 26 -5.41 18.31 -5.34
C GLU A 26 -5.20 17.31 -6.49
N LEU A 27 -4.98 17.80 -7.71
CA LEU A 27 -4.70 16.94 -8.87
C LEU A 27 -3.39 16.16 -8.71
N LEU A 28 -2.35 16.80 -8.16
CA LEU A 28 -1.07 16.13 -7.89
C LEU A 28 -1.23 15.00 -6.86
N GLU A 29 -1.99 15.23 -5.79
CA GLU A 29 -2.24 14.19 -4.78
C GLU A 29 -3.06 13.03 -5.34
N LEU A 30 -4.05 13.30 -6.21
CA LEU A 30 -4.80 12.25 -6.90
C LEU A 30 -3.91 11.37 -7.78
N LEU A 31 -2.96 11.98 -8.51
CA LEU A 31 -2.01 11.25 -9.35
C LEU A 31 -1.00 10.44 -8.52
N LYS A 32 -0.57 10.97 -7.36
CA LYS A 32 0.31 10.24 -6.42
C LYS A 32 -0.40 9.06 -5.75
N PHE A 33 -1.66 9.22 -5.36
CA PHE A 33 -2.44 8.15 -4.74
C PHE A 33 -2.58 6.93 -5.65
N GLN A 34 -2.74 7.14 -6.96
CA GLN A 34 -2.79 6.04 -7.94
C GLN A 34 -1.41 5.44 -8.26
N ALA A 35 -0.34 6.15 -7.91
CA ALA A 35 1.04 5.75 -8.11
C ALA A 35 1.68 5.41 -6.76
N ASP A 36 1.07 4.50 -6.00
CA ASP A 36 1.63 4.00 -4.74
C ASP A 36 2.86 3.12 -5.04
N GLU A 37 3.92 3.78 -5.48
CA GLU A 37 5.29 3.27 -5.64
C GLU A 37 6.11 3.51 -4.36
N SER A 38 5.47 3.99 -3.29
CA SER A 38 6.16 4.25 -2.04
C SER A 38 6.50 2.91 -1.38
N VAL A 39 7.80 2.66 -1.18
CA VAL A 39 8.25 1.50 -0.41
C VAL A 39 7.70 1.65 1.01
N TYR A 40 6.88 0.69 1.44
CA TYR A 40 6.37 0.68 2.81
C TYR A 40 7.53 0.68 3.80
N VAL A 41 7.63 1.74 4.59
CA VAL A 41 8.66 1.89 5.62
C VAL A 41 8.11 1.32 6.93
N THR A 42 8.71 0.23 7.41
CA THR A 42 8.33 -0.39 8.67
C THR A 42 8.59 0.54 9.86
N SER A 43 7.65 0.57 10.79
CA SER A 43 7.81 1.25 12.08
C SER A 43 8.81 0.51 12.97
N GLU A 44 9.23 1.13 14.08
CA GLU A 44 10.08 0.45 15.07
C GLU A 44 9.36 -0.74 15.73
N ASP A 45 8.04 -0.64 15.92
CA ASP A 45 7.23 -1.74 16.45
C ASP A 45 7.18 -2.92 15.48
N ASP A 46 7.03 -2.66 14.17
CA ASP A 46 7.06 -3.71 13.14
C ASP A 46 8.43 -4.40 13.11
N LYS A 47 9.52 -3.63 13.16
CA LYS A 47 10.89 -4.17 13.16
C LYS A 47 11.12 -5.03 14.40
N LYS A 48 10.63 -4.60 15.56
CA LYS A 48 10.70 -5.37 16.80
C LYS A 48 9.93 -6.69 16.68
N ALA A 49 8.69 -6.65 16.20
CA ALA A 49 7.86 -7.84 16.00
C ALA A 49 8.52 -8.84 15.03
N ILE A 50 9.10 -8.35 13.92
CA ILE A 50 9.83 -9.19 12.96
C ILE A 50 11.08 -9.81 13.60
N SER A 51 11.82 -9.04 14.42
CA SER A 51 12.99 -9.55 15.14
C SER A 51 12.62 -10.66 16.12
N GLU A 52 11.55 -10.47 16.90
CA GLU A 52 11.03 -11.47 17.82
C GLU A 52 10.57 -12.74 17.10
N ALA A 53 9.82 -12.61 16.01
CA ALA A 53 9.37 -13.75 15.21
C ALA A 53 10.55 -14.56 14.63
N ARG A 54 11.61 -13.88 14.14
CA ARG A 54 12.83 -14.54 13.65
C ARG A 54 13.53 -15.34 14.76
N GLN A 55 13.57 -14.79 15.98
CA GLN A 55 14.13 -15.50 17.13
C GLN A 55 13.29 -16.72 17.52
N GLN A 56 11.96 -16.59 17.54
CA GLN A 56 11.04 -17.70 17.83
C GLN A 56 11.22 -18.86 16.83
N ILE A 57 11.34 -18.56 15.54
CA ILE A 57 11.63 -19.56 14.50
C ILE A 57 12.95 -20.29 14.78
N LYS A 58 14.01 -19.54 15.11
CA LYS A 58 15.33 -20.11 15.42
C LYS A 58 15.29 -21.02 16.65
N GLU A 59 14.46 -20.68 17.64
CA GLU A 59 14.27 -21.45 18.87
C GLU A 59 13.28 -22.61 18.72
N GLY A 60 12.70 -22.80 17.53
CA GLY A 60 11.68 -23.84 17.29
C GLY A 60 10.32 -23.53 17.94
N LYS A 61 10.10 -22.30 18.40
CA LYS A 61 8.81 -21.81 18.92
C LYS A 61 7.85 -21.50 17.77
N VAL A 62 7.58 -22.51 16.96
CA VAL A 62 6.70 -22.43 15.79
C VAL A 62 5.41 -23.21 16.06
N ILE A 63 4.32 -22.74 15.47
CA ILE A 63 3.04 -23.45 15.52
C ILE A 63 2.91 -24.23 14.20
N PRO A 64 2.59 -25.54 14.23
CA PRO A 64 2.32 -26.30 13.03
C PRO A 64 1.18 -25.69 12.23
N ASN A 65 1.27 -25.70 10.90
CA ASN A 65 0.24 -25.12 10.03
C ASN A 65 -1.16 -25.66 10.33
N GLY A 66 -1.29 -26.96 10.65
CA GLY A 66 -2.59 -27.55 11.00
C GLY A 66 -3.26 -26.90 12.22
N ASP A 67 -2.48 -26.55 13.24
CA ASP A 67 -2.98 -25.90 14.45
C ASP A 67 -3.34 -24.43 14.17
N VAL A 68 -2.55 -23.73 13.34
CA VAL A 68 -2.85 -22.37 12.88
C VAL A 68 -4.18 -22.33 12.11
N GLN A 69 -4.40 -23.26 11.18
CA GLN A 69 -5.65 -23.31 10.41
C GLN A 69 -6.87 -23.59 11.29
N LYS A 70 -6.71 -24.43 12.32
CA LYS A 70 -7.76 -24.69 13.30
C LYS A 70 -8.12 -23.43 14.08
N GLU A 71 -7.12 -22.71 14.60
CA GLU A 71 -7.34 -21.47 15.35
C GLU A 71 -8.03 -20.38 14.51
N ILE A 72 -7.61 -20.20 13.24
CA ILE A 72 -8.25 -19.27 12.30
C ILE A 72 -9.71 -19.66 12.07
N SER A 73 -9.99 -20.94 11.86
CA SER A 73 -11.34 -21.44 11.65
C SER A 73 -12.23 -21.17 12.86
N GLU A 74 -11.73 -21.45 14.07
CA GLU A 74 -12.44 -21.19 15.32
C GLU A 74 -12.74 -19.69 15.51
N TRP A 75 -11.79 -18.81 15.20
CA TRP A 75 -11.97 -17.36 15.27
C TRP A 75 -13.04 -16.85 14.32
N LEU A 76 -13.07 -17.34 13.08
CA LEU A 76 -14.06 -16.94 12.06
C LEU A 76 -15.48 -17.43 12.34
N THR A 77 -15.62 -18.46 13.19
CA THR A 77 -16.93 -19.02 13.59
C THR A 77 -17.50 -18.42 14.88
N LYS A 78 -16.78 -17.49 15.52
CA LYS A 78 -17.30 -16.67 16.64
C LYS A 78 -18.16 -15.52 16.13
#